data_AF-A0A935JHG5-F1
#
_entry.id   AF-A0A935JHG5-F1
#
_cell.length_a   1.000
_cell.length_b   1.000
_cell.length_c   1.000
_cell.angle_alpha   90.00
_cell.angle_beta   90.00
_cell.angle_gamma   90.00
#
_symmetry.space_group_name_H-M   'P 1'
#
loop_
_entity.id
_entity.type
_entity.pdbx_description
1 polymer ?
#
loop_
_entity_poly.entity_id
_entity_poly.type
_entity_poly.pdbx_seq_one_letter_code
_entity_poly.pdbx_strand_id
1 'polypeptide(L)'
;MIYPYHAQILALFEVTNLWPLFNQWKSLVVNDLINMNQYSTQIELYDYSGYSLYHCERIPPMGDLLSTTQWYWEAGHFKKELGDIILEEVLRSNETILSKVMSMNYSQTSFGIRLLDQNSFLLNQNRIIQQRLMCESNYPELFTDAAILARASQ
;
A
#
# COMPACT_ATOMS: atom_id res chain seq x y z
N MET A 1 -1.23 -9.72 6.17
CA MET A 1 -1.36 -8.53 5.32
C MET A 1 -0.24 -7.57 5.67
N ILE A 2 0.45 -7.00 4.69
CA ILE A 2 1.32 -5.84 4.88
C ILE A 2 0.46 -4.58 4.70
N TYR A 3 0.56 -3.68 5.67
CA TYR A 3 -0.43 -2.65 5.94
C TYR A 3 -0.43 -1.49 4.90
N PRO A 4 -1.61 -0.95 4.52
CA PRO A 4 -1.74 0.16 3.57
C PRO A 4 -1.49 1.52 4.24
N TYR A 5 -0.24 1.82 4.61
CA TYR A 5 0.09 3.14 5.17
C TYR A 5 -0.20 4.26 4.18
N HIS A 6 -0.68 5.40 4.67
CA HIS A 6 -0.84 6.59 3.85
C HIS A 6 0.51 7.02 3.25
N ALA A 7 0.47 7.62 2.07
CA ALA A 7 1.66 8.04 1.33
C ALA A 7 2.56 9.00 2.14
N GLN A 8 2.02 9.73 3.12
CA GLN A 8 2.80 10.57 4.04
C GLN A 8 3.85 9.77 4.84
N ILE A 9 3.48 8.61 5.43
CA ILE A 9 4.43 7.77 6.17
C ILE A 9 5.47 7.17 5.22
N LEU A 10 5.06 6.78 4.01
CA LEU A 10 5.97 6.21 3.03
C LEU A 10 6.98 7.23 2.51
N ALA A 11 6.54 8.47 2.26
CA ALA A 11 7.41 9.58 1.94
C ALA A 11 8.40 9.87 3.09
N LEU A 12 7.95 9.77 4.35
CA LEU A 12 8.84 9.85 5.52
C LEU A 12 9.88 8.73 5.50
N PHE A 13 9.49 7.48 5.24
CA PHE A 13 10.44 6.37 5.14
C PHE A 13 11.51 6.61 4.06
N GLU A 14 11.15 7.22 2.94
CA GLU A 14 12.10 7.59 1.89
C GLU A 14 13.09 8.64 2.38
N VAL A 15 12.60 9.78 2.90
CA VAL A 15 13.48 10.90 3.29
C VAL A 15 14.29 10.63 4.56
N THR A 16 13.88 9.67 5.40
CA THR A 16 14.65 9.24 6.59
C THR A 16 15.45 7.96 6.36
N ASN A 17 15.62 7.50 5.11
CA ASN A 17 16.36 6.29 4.74
C ASN A 17 15.87 4.99 5.42
N LEU A 18 14.59 4.91 5.80
CA LEU A 18 13.96 3.70 6.35
C LEU A 18 13.41 2.77 5.26
N TRP A 19 13.23 3.27 4.02
CA TRP A 19 12.69 2.47 2.92
C TRP A 19 13.45 1.15 2.66
N PRO A 20 14.80 1.10 2.68
CA PRO A 20 15.53 -0.15 2.53
C PRO A 20 15.24 -1.15 3.65
N LEU A 21 15.16 -0.68 4.89
CA LEU A 21 14.82 -1.52 6.06
C LEU A 21 13.40 -2.06 5.96
N PHE A 22 12.45 -1.24 5.51
CA PHE A 22 11.08 -1.67 5.27
C PHE A 22 11.00 -2.78 4.21
N ASN A 23 11.71 -2.64 3.09
CA ASN A 23 11.75 -3.68 2.06
C ASN A 23 12.48 -4.95 2.53
N GLN A 24 13.53 -4.82 3.33
CA GLN A 24 14.22 -5.96 3.93
C GLN A 24 13.26 -6.74 4.84
N TRP A 25 12.52 -6.05 5.71
CA TRP A 25 11.50 -6.66 6.55
C TRP A 25 10.44 -7.39 5.71
N LYS A 26 9.91 -6.76 4.64
CA LYS A 26 8.95 -7.42 3.74
C LYS A 26 9.52 -8.70 3.09
N SER A 27 10.78 -8.66 2.66
CA SER A 27 11.44 -9.83 2.07
C SER A 27 11.57 -10.99 3.07
N LEU A 28 11.88 -10.69 4.34
CA LEU A 28 11.92 -11.70 5.41
C LEU A 28 10.54 -12.35 5.62
N VAL A 29 9.48 -11.55 5.67
CA VAL A 29 8.11 -12.06 5.79
C VAL A 29 7.71 -12.96 4.60
N VAL A 30 8.12 -12.60 3.37
CA VAL A 30 7.89 -13.44 2.19
C VAL A 30 8.66 -14.76 2.28
N ASN A 31 9.90 -14.75 2.78
CA ASN A 31 10.68 -15.99 2.96
C ASN A 31 10.04 -16.91 4.01
N ASP A 32 9.57 -16.35 5.12
CA ASP A 32 8.87 -17.11 6.15
C ASP A 32 7.58 -17.75 5.61
N LEU A 33 6.82 -17.00 4.78
CA LEU A 33 5.64 -17.53 4.08
C LEU A 33 5.98 -18.74 3.21
N ILE A 34 7.02 -18.64 2.38
CA ILE A 34 7.47 -19.73 1.50
C ILE A 34 7.79 -20.97 2.34
N ASN A 35 8.56 -20.80 3.42
CA ASN A 35 8.95 -21.90 4.30
C ASN A 35 7.74 -22.57 4.98
N MET A 36 6.78 -21.78 5.50
CA MET A 36 5.58 -22.33 6.15
C MET A 36 4.66 -23.06 5.18
N ASN A 37 4.57 -22.60 3.93
CA ASN A 37 3.71 -23.20 2.92
C ASN A 37 4.29 -24.51 2.34
N GLN A 38 5.57 -24.83 2.57
CA GLN A 38 6.14 -26.14 2.23
C GLN A 38 5.55 -27.29 3.05
N TYR A 39 5.04 -27.02 4.26
CA TYR A 39 4.62 -28.04 5.23
C TYR A 39 3.11 -28.10 5.46
N SER A 40 2.32 -27.74 4.44
CA SER A 40 0.84 -27.88 4.38
C SER A 40 0.00 -26.74 4.97
N THR A 41 0.60 -25.62 5.37
CA THR A 41 -0.18 -24.40 5.63
C THR A 41 -0.46 -23.70 4.29
N GLN A 42 -1.70 -23.30 4.02
CA GLN A 42 -2.03 -22.45 2.86
C GLN A 42 -2.19 -21.01 3.34
N ILE A 43 -1.09 -20.41 3.82
CA ILE A 43 -1.10 -19.02 4.25
C ILE A 43 -1.00 -18.15 3.00
N GLU A 44 -1.80 -17.08 2.95
CA GLU A 44 -1.71 -16.06 1.90
C GLU A 44 -1.17 -14.76 2.49
N LEU A 45 -0.21 -14.16 1.79
CA LEU A 45 0.29 -12.84 2.12
C LEU A 45 -0.18 -11.85 1.05
N TYR A 46 -0.86 -10.80 1.49
CA TYR A 46 -1.21 -9.67 0.64
C TYR A 46 -0.41 -8.45 1.08
N ASP A 47 0.18 -7.75 0.12
CA ASP A 47 0.87 -6.49 0.35
C ASP A 47 0.06 -5.34 -0.24
N TYR A 48 -0.49 -4.54 0.67
CA TYR A 48 -1.17 -3.30 0.34
C TYR A 48 -0.30 -2.07 0.59
N SER A 49 0.98 -2.22 0.96
CA SER A 49 1.88 -1.08 1.05
C SER A 49 2.21 -0.47 -0.31
N GLY A 50 2.73 0.75 -0.28
CA GLY A 50 3.11 1.50 -1.46
C GLY A 50 2.13 2.61 -1.77
N TYR A 51 2.01 2.97 -3.05
CA TYR A 51 1.25 4.12 -3.48
C TYR A 51 0.06 3.67 -4.32
N SER A 52 -1.05 4.40 -4.28
CA SER A 52 -2.22 4.18 -5.12
C SER A 52 -3.12 5.43 -5.03
N LEU A 53 -4.23 5.44 -5.75
CA LEU A 53 -5.25 6.47 -5.57
C LEU A 53 -5.82 6.54 -4.13
N TYR A 54 -5.76 5.44 -3.39
CA TYR A 54 -6.19 5.39 -1.99
C TYR A 54 -5.10 5.94 -1.06
N HIS A 55 -3.85 5.49 -1.21
CA HIS A 55 -2.73 5.91 -0.36
C HIS A 55 -2.37 7.39 -0.54
N CYS A 56 -2.57 7.93 -1.75
CA CYS A 56 -2.22 9.31 -2.11
C CYS A 56 -3.40 10.26 -1.92
N GLU A 57 -4.17 10.02 -0.86
CA GLU A 57 -5.26 10.89 -0.46
C GLU A 57 -4.73 12.26 -0.05
N ARG A 58 -5.43 13.32 -0.44
CA ARG A 58 -5.05 14.67 -0.02
C ARG A 58 -5.40 14.87 1.45
N ILE A 59 -4.43 15.34 2.21
CA ILE A 59 -4.64 15.72 3.61
C ILE A 59 -5.23 17.14 3.61
N PRO A 60 -6.36 17.39 4.31
CA PRO A 60 -6.88 18.73 4.48
C PRO A 60 -5.81 19.68 5.03
N PRO A 61 -5.71 20.92 4.51
CA PRO A 61 -4.71 21.86 4.95
C PRO A 61 -4.94 22.25 6.41
N MET A 62 -3.87 22.71 7.08
CA MET A 62 -3.95 23.16 8.47
C MET A 62 -5.02 24.26 8.63
N GLY A 63 -5.92 24.09 9.59
CA GLY A 63 -7.02 25.02 9.85
C GLY A 63 -8.32 24.70 9.09
N ASP A 64 -8.32 23.73 8.18
CA ASP A 64 -9.55 23.18 7.62
C ASP A 64 -10.20 22.22 8.62
N LEU A 65 -11.33 22.65 9.19
CA LEU A 65 -12.11 21.89 10.18
C LEU A 65 -13.36 21.22 9.57
N LEU A 66 -13.59 21.41 8.28
CA LEU A 66 -14.80 20.94 7.59
C LEU A 66 -14.51 19.75 6.68
N SER A 67 -13.36 19.76 6.02
CA SER A 67 -12.97 18.67 5.13
C SER A 67 -12.49 17.45 5.93
N THR A 68 -12.89 16.27 5.47
CA THR A 68 -12.41 15.00 6.00
C THR A 68 -11.86 14.15 4.88
N THR A 69 -10.81 13.41 5.17
CA THR A 69 -10.35 12.27 4.37
C THR A 69 -11.45 11.21 4.24
N GLN A 70 -11.47 10.50 3.13
CA GLN A 70 -12.30 9.33 2.87
C GLN A 70 -11.65 8.04 3.37
N TRP A 71 -10.34 7.88 3.23
CA TRP A 71 -9.68 6.58 3.42
C TRP A 71 -8.90 6.46 4.74
N TYR A 72 -8.43 7.56 5.32
CA TYR A 72 -7.55 7.54 6.51
C TYR A 72 -8.08 8.34 7.68
N TRP A 73 -8.01 7.81 8.91
CA TRP A 73 -8.17 8.63 10.13
C TRP A 73 -6.93 9.47 10.38
N GLU A 74 -5.77 8.85 10.25
CA GLU A 74 -4.45 9.48 10.15
C GLU A 74 -3.54 8.55 9.35
N ALA A 75 -2.28 8.93 9.14
CA ALA A 75 -1.40 8.26 8.19
C ALA A 75 -1.16 6.76 8.47
N GLY A 76 -1.26 6.32 9.73
CA GLY A 76 -1.13 4.93 10.17
C GLY A 76 -2.43 4.13 10.31
N HIS A 77 -3.61 4.75 10.29
CA HIS A 77 -4.90 4.10 10.57
C HIS A 77 -5.90 4.43 9.47
N PHE A 78 -6.27 3.42 8.68
CA PHE A 78 -7.29 3.56 7.64
C PHE A 78 -8.71 3.43 8.20
N LYS A 79 -9.68 4.01 7.50
CA LYS A 79 -11.11 3.94 7.83
C LYS A 79 -11.77 2.69 7.26
N LYS A 80 -12.94 2.35 7.79
CA LYS A 80 -13.70 1.16 7.37
C LYS A 80 -13.85 1.07 5.85
N GLU A 81 -14.05 2.19 5.19
CA GLU A 81 -14.24 2.31 3.74
C GLU A 81 -13.07 1.71 2.95
N LEU A 82 -11.82 1.95 3.37
CA LEU A 82 -10.66 1.33 2.73
C LEU A 82 -10.55 -0.16 3.11
N GLY A 83 -10.91 -0.50 4.35
CA GLY A 83 -10.95 -1.89 4.81
C GLY A 83 -11.94 -2.76 4.02
N ASP A 84 -13.11 -2.22 3.69
CA ASP A 84 -14.12 -2.89 2.88
C ASP A 84 -13.58 -3.23 1.49
N ILE A 85 -12.85 -2.30 0.85
CA ILE A 85 -12.20 -2.52 -0.45
C ILE A 85 -11.15 -3.65 -0.37
N ILE A 86 -10.34 -3.67 0.70
CA ILE A 86 -9.36 -4.74 0.93
C ILE A 86 -10.06 -6.09 1.08
N LEU A 87 -11.09 -6.14 1.92
CA LEU A 87 -11.83 -7.37 2.18
C LEU A 87 -12.52 -7.88 0.91
N GLU A 88 -13.12 -6.99 0.11
CA GLU A 88 -13.72 -7.35 -1.16
C GLU A 88 -12.67 -7.95 -2.12
N GLU A 89 -11.48 -7.37 -2.22
CA GLU A 89 -10.40 -7.90 -3.07
C GLU A 89 -9.92 -9.29 -2.60
N VAL A 90 -9.69 -9.46 -1.29
CA VAL A 90 -9.24 -10.72 -0.68
C VAL A 90 -10.30 -11.81 -0.73
N LEU A 91 -11.58 -11.48 -0.60
CA LEU A 91 -12.65 -12.47 -0.67
C LEU A 91 -12.99 -12.83 -2.12
N ARG A 92 -12.88 -11.88 -3.07
CA ARG A 92 -13.10 -12.13 -4.49
C ARG A 92 -12.00 -12.99 -5.13
N SER A 93 -10.77 -12.94 -4.61
CA SER A 93 -9.68 -13.78 -5.12
C SER A 93 -9.98 -15.30 -4.99
N ASN A 94 -10.91 -15.67 -4.10
CA ASN A 94 -11.46 -17.03 -3.92
C ASN A 94 -12.62 -17.40 -4.85
N GLU A 95 -13.08 -16.49 -5.72
CA GLU A 95 -14.19 -16.80 -6.62
C GLU A 95 -13.76 -17.49 -7.94
N THR A 96 -14.72 -18.21 -8.54
CA THR A 96 -14.57 -18.96 -9.79
C THR A 96 -14.18 -18.08 -10.98
N ILE A 97 -13.55 -18.67 -12.00
CA ILE A 97 -13.13 -17.98 -13.25
C ILE A 97 -14.28 -17.17 -13.88
N LEU A 98 -15.53 -17.65 -13.78
CA LEU A 98 -16.71 -16.97 -14.31
C LEU A 98 -16.99 -15.60 -13.67
N SER A 99 -16.83 -15.47 -12.35
CA SER A 99 -17.06 -14.19 -11.68
C SER A 99 -15.90 -13.20 -11.87
N LYS A 100 -14.68 -13.70 -12.08
CA LYS A 100 -13.52 -12.89 -12.49
C LYS A 100 -13.73 -12.25 -13.88
N VAL A 101 -14.28 -12.99 -14.84
CA VAL A 101 -14.58 -12.46 -16.19
C VAL A 101 -15.69 -11.42 -16.15
N MET A 102 -16.74 -11.63 -15.32
CA MET A 102 -17.82 -10.65 -15.17
C MET A 102 -17.40 -9.36 -14.43
N SER A 103 -16.29 -9.37 -13.69
CA SER A 103 -15.74 -8.20 -12.97
C SER A 103 -14.56 -7.50 -13.69
N MET A 104 -14.23 -7.89 -14.94
CA MET A 104 -13.13 -7.30 -15.73
C MET A 104 -13.31 -5.81 -16.10
N ASN A 105 -14.48 -5.21 -15.83
CA ASN A 105 -14.69 -3.76 -15.98
C ASN A 105 -14.19 -2.93 -14.77
N TYR A 106 -13.65 -3.55 -13.71
CA TYR A 106 -13.03 -2.84 -12.59
C TYR A 106 -11.56 -2.50 -12.90
N SER A 107 -11.42 -1.44 -13.72
CA SER A 107 -10.26 -0.59 -13.97
C SER A 107 -8.96 -0.84 -13.17
N GLN A 108 -7.94 -1.35 -13.88
CA GLN A 108 -6.57 -0.82 -14.08
C GLN A 108 -5.76 -0.11 -12.97
N THR A 109 -6.15 -0.13 -11.70
CA THR A 109 -5.35 0.40 -10.59
C THR A 109 -5.23 -0.62 -9.47
N SER A 110 -4.26 -1.53 -9.60
CA SER A 110 -3.95 -2.50 -8.53
C SER A 110 -3.61 -1.74 -7.24
N PHE A 111 -4.44 -1.94 -6.22
CA PHE A 111 -4.27 -1.35 -4.89
C PHE A 111 -3.25 -2.12 -4.07
N GLY A 112 -3.38 -3.45 -4.03
CA GLY A 112 -2.41 -4.38 -3.46
C GLY A 112 -1.99 -5.45 -4.45
N ILE A 113 -1.17 -6.38 -3.96
CA ILE A 113 -0.77 -7.60 -4.67
C ILE A 113 -0.67 -8.76 -3.70
N ARG A 114 -1.04 -9.95 -4.18
CA ARG A 114 -0.75 -11.20 -3.47
C ARG A 114 0.72 -11.57 -3.64
N LEU A 115 1.43 -11.72 -2.53
CA LEU A 115 2.80 -12.20 -2.47
C LEU A 115 2.79 -13.73 -2.29
N LEU A 116 3.43 -14.41 -3.24
CA LEU A 116 3.55 -15.87 -3.30
C LEU A 116 4.99 -16.32 -3.11
N ASP A 117 5.92 -15.54 -3.63
CA ASP A 117 7.33 -15.85 -3.75
C ASP A 117 8.16 -14.57 -3.97
N GLN A 118 9.47 -14.72 -4.17
CA GLN A 118 10.36 -13.60 -4.46
C GLN A 118 10.08 -12.91 -5.81
N ASN A 119 9.45 -13.60 -6.78
CA ASN A 119 9.09 -12.98 -8.07
C ASN A 119 7.93 -12.00 -7.89
N SER A 120 6.86 -12.41 -7.22
CA SER A 120 5.73 -11.53 -6.87
C SER A 120 6.17 -10.35 -5.99
N PHE A 121 7.16 -10.56 -5.12
CA PHE A 121 7.78 -9.48 -4.34
C PHE A 121 8.53 -8.46 -5.22
N LEU A 122 9.32 -8.93 -6.20
CA LEU A 122 10.01 -8.03 -7.14
C LEU A 122 9.03 -7.26 -8.05
N LEU A 123 7.98 -7.94 -8.55
CA LEU A 123 6.90 -7.30 -9.30
C LEU A 123 6.22 -6.21 -8.47
N ASN A 124 6.01 -6.48 -7.18
CA ASN A 124 5.45 -5.50 -6.27
C ASN A 124 6.35 -4.27 -6.11
N GLN A 125 7.66 -4.44 -5.98
CA GLN A 125 8.58 -3.30 -5.88
C GLN A 125 8.49 -2.40 -7.12
N ASN A 126 8.45 -2.99 -8.33
CA ASN A 126 8.29 -2.23 -9.56
C ASN A 126 6.95 -1.48 -9.60
N ARG A 127 5.85 -2.12 -9.18
CA ARG A 127 4.54 -1.48 -9.04
C ARG A 127 4.62 -0.25 -8.14
N ILE A 128 5.21 -0.40 -6.94
CA ILE A 128 5.32 0.68 -5.96
C ILE A 128 6.15 1.84 -6.50
N ILE A 129 7.23 1.58 -7.23
CA ILE A 129 8.04 2.63 -7.87
C ILE A 129 7.20 3.44 -8.87
N GLN A 130 6.44 2.77 -9.75
CA GLN A 130 5.60 3.46 -10.73
C GLN A 130 4.51 4.29 -10.05
N GLN A 131 3.83 3.71 -9.06
CA GLN A 131 2.76 4.40 -8.35
C GLN A 131 3.29 5.56 -7.49
N ARG A 132 4.51 5.46 -6.96
CA ARG A 132 5.17 6.59 -6.28
C ARG A 132 5.34 7.78 -7.22
N LEU A 133 5.84 7.54 -8.43
CA LEU A 133 6.02 8.59 -9.44
C LEU A 133 4.69 9.26 -9.81
N MET A 134 3.62 8.46 -9.95
CA MET A 134 2.28 9.00 -10.20
C MET A 134 1.75 9.81 -9.01
N CYS A 135 1.98 9.34 -7.79
CA CYS A 135 1.60 10.04 -6.57
C CYS A 135 2.27 11.40 -6.46
N GLU A 136 3.59 11.45 -6.63
CA GLU A 136 4.38 12.69 -6.57
C GLU A 136 3.99 13.66 -7.67
N SER A 137 3.72 13.18 -8.89
CA SER A 137 3.24 14.03 -9.97
C SER A 137 1.88 14.67 -9.68
N ASN A 138 1.00 13.99 -8.92
CA ASN A 138 -0.36 14.46 -8.64
C ASN A 138 -0.48 15.22 -7.31
N TYR A 139 0.42 14.98 -6.36
CA TYR A 139 0.44 15.56 -5.02
C TYR A 139 1.89 15.83 -4.56
N PRO A 140 2.62 16.73 -5.24
CA PRO A 140 4.03 16.99 -4.95
C PRO A 140 4.26 17.63 -3.57
N GLU A 141 3.27 18.36 -3.04
CA GLU A 141 3.38 19.00 -1.73
C GLU A 141 3.58 17.97 -0.61
N LEU A 142 2.94 16.79 -0.71
CA LEU A 142 3.07 15.70 0.27
C LEU A 142 4.54 15.30 0.51
N PHE A 143 5.31 15.15 -0.57
CA PHE A 143 6.70 14.73 -0.52
C PHE A 143 7.62 15.87 -0.04
N THR A 144 7.27 17.10 -0.40
CA THR A 144 7.96 18.31 0.09
C THR A 144 7.77 18.47 1.60
N ASP A 145 6.53 18.31 2.07
CA ASP A 145 6.18 18.41 3.49
C ASP A 145 6.86 17.30 4.32
N ALA A 146 6.89 16.07 3.81
CA ALA A 146 7.63 14.97 4.45
C ALA A 146 9.12 15.31 4.61
N ALA A 147 9.75 15.88 3.57
CA ALA A 147 11.15 16.31 3.63
C ALA A 147 11.37 17.45 4.65
N ILE A 148 10.43 18.38 4.78
CA ILE A 148 10.48 19.45 5.78
C ILE A 148 10.37 18.86 7.19
N LEU A 149 9.39 17.99 7.43
CA LEU A 149 9.17 17.33 8.71
C LEU A 149 10.40 16.55 9.17
N ALA A 150 11.02 15.78 8.27
CA ALA A 150 12.21 14.98 8.58
C ALA A 150 13.46 15.82 8.93
N ARG A 151 13.53 17.07 8.47
CA ARG A 151 14.61 18.02 8.84
C ARG A 151 14.33 18.69 10.18
N ALA A 152 13.07 18.97 10.51
CA ALA A 152 12.70 19.60 11.77
C ALA A 152 12.89 18.70 13.00
N SER A 153 13.05 17.39 12.81
CA SER A 153 13.26 16.39 13.85
C SER A 153 14.75 16.07 14.14
N GLN A 154 15.69 16.78 13.50
CA GLN A 154 17.14 16.61 13.66
C GLN A 154 17.73 17.78 14.45
#